data_AF-A0A7W8FXG7-F1
#
_entry.id   AF-A0A7W8FXG7-F1
#
_cell.length_a   1.000
_cell.length_b   1.000
_cell.length_c   1.000
_cell.angle_alpha   90.00
_cell.angle_beta   90.00
_cell.angle_gamma   90.00
#
_symmetry.space_group_name_H-M   'P 1'
#
loop_
_entity.id
_entity.type
_entity.pdbx_description
1 polymer ?
#
loop_
_entity_poly.entity_id
_entity_poly.type
_entity_poly.pdbx_seq_one_letter_code
_entity_poly.pdbx_strand_id
1 'polypeptide(L)'
;MDKLNREFVHFLDIVPRFNQIEYEKAEDVQNALENLISRYQDSDQLIFYDFSRFLESHKEMIIHSFTRLKVHRKTETEEKEYYSRLSNGPMESFNRKPKDYKRNARGFSDFHYTRNRILLSMRRNPAIKGVPRPRSEFKKNGAKRGCYNKTKLR
;
A
#
# COMPACT_ATOMS: atom_id res chain seq x y z
N MET A 1 9.59 19.84 23.13
CA MET A 1 8.91 18.57 22.78
C MET A 1 8.12 18.12 23.98
N ASP A 2 6.82 18.45 23.99
CA ASP A 2 5.88 18.10 25.05
C ASP A 2 5.80 16.60 25.28
N LYS A 3 5.52 16.19 26.53
CA LYS A 3 5.42 14.78 26.94
C LYS A 3 4.48 13.99 26.02
N LEU A 4 3.36 14.60 25.61
CA LEU A 4 2.37 14.04 24.70
C LEU A 4 2.95 13.70 23.31
N ASN A 5 3.75 14.61 22.73
CA ASN A 5 4.35 14.39 21.41
C ASN A 5 5.41 13.27 21.43
N ARG A 6 6.12 13.09 22.56
CA ARG A 6 7.08 11.98 22.71
C ARG A 6 6.37 10.64 22.81
N GLU A 7 5.27 10.57 23.55
CA GLU A 7 4.45 9.37 23.69
C GLU A 7 3.89 8.94 22.33
N PHE A 8 3.32 9.88 21.57
CA PHE A 8 2.81 9.62 20.22
C PHE A 8 3.88 9.05 19.28
N VAL A 9 5.06 9.70 19.22
CA VAL A 9 6.17 9.23 18.37
C VAL A 9 6.65 7.85 18.82
N HIS A 10 6.76 7.64 20.13
CA HIS A 10 7.17 6.34 20.67
C HIS A 10 6.22 5.22 20.23
N PHE A 11 4.90 5.42 20.33
CA PHE A 11 3.89 4.45 19.93
C PHE A 11 3.89 4.19 18.41
N LEU A 12 4.05 5.23 17.59
CA LEU A 12 4.14 5.07 16.13
C LEU A 12 5.29 4.16 15.69
N ASP A 13 6.39 4.13 16.45
CA ASP A 13 7.56 3.30 16.14
C ASP A 13 7.45 1.86 16.65
N ILE A 14 6.54 1.52 17.56
CA ILE A 14 6.51 0.18 18.18
C ILE A 14 6.09 -0.89 17.17
N VAL A 15 5.02 -0.66 16.41
CA VAL A 15 4.52 -1.64 15.42
C VAL A 15 5.52 -1.90 14.29
N PRO A 16 6.16 -0.87 13.68
CA PRO A 16 7.23 -1.10 12.72
C PRO A 16 8.37 -1.95 13.28
N ARG A 17 8.81 -1.71 14.52
CA ARG A 17 9.83 -2.51 15.19
C ARG A 17 9.37 -3.96 15.39
N PHE A 18 8.17 -4.17 15.93
CA PHE A 18 7.56 -5.49 16.07
C PHE A 18 7.55 -6.27 14.74
N ASN A 19 7.19 -5.60 13.64
CA ASN A 19 7.10 -6.25 12.33
C ASN A 19 8.46 -6.58 11.68
N GLN A 20 9.56 -5.98 12.13
CA GLN A 20 10.92 -6.26 11.67
C GLN A 20 11.57 -7.43 12.43
N ILE A 21 11.03 -7.84 13.57
CA ILE A 21 11.58 -8.94 14.36
C ILE A 21 11.35 -10.26 13.62
N GLU A 22 12.41 -11.06 13.57
CA GLU A 22 12.36 -12.42 13.07
C GLU A 22 12.01 -13.37 14.21
N TYR A 23 10.88 -14.05 14.10
CA TYR A 23 10.44 -15.06 15.05
C TYR A 23 10.62 -16.46 14.46
N GLU A 24 11.04 -17.41 15.31
CA GLU A 24 11.19 -18.82 14.92
C GLU A 24 9.89 -19.59 15.15
N LYS A 25 9.16 -19.31 16.24
CA LYS A 25 7.93 -20.00 16.62
C LYS A 25 6.74 -19.04 16.67
N ALA A 26 5.54 -19.59 16.42
CA ALA A 26 4.29 -18.84 16.52
C ALA A 26 4.01 -18.36 17.96
N GLU A 27 4.42 -19.14 18.96
CA GLU A 27 4.31 -18.80 20.38
C GLU A 27 5.07 -17.51 20.72
N ASP A 28 6.27 -17.32 20.15
CA ASP A 28 7.07 -16.12 20.38
C ASP A 28 6.39 -14.88 19.78
N VAL A 29 5.78 -15.02 18.61
CA VAL A 29 4.97 -13.95 17.97
C VAL A 29 3.77 -13.61 18.85
N GLN A 30 3.08 -14.62 19.36
CA GLN A 30 1.90 -14.44 20.22
C GLN A 30 2.28 -13.69 21.49
N ASN A 31 3.33 -14.13 22.20
CA ASN A 31 3.78 -13.47 23.42
C ASN A 31 4.21 -12.02 23.14
N ALA A 32 4.93 -11.78 22.06
CA ALA A 32 5.32 -10.42 21.68
C ALA A 32 4.12 -9.54 21.31
N LEU A 33 3.11 -10.10 20.65
CA LEU A 33 1.87 -9.41 20.29
C LEU A 33 1.01 -9.10 21.52
N GLU A 34 0.90 -10.00 22.48
CA GLU A 34 0.19 -9.76 23.74
C GLU A 34 0.85 -8.63 24.54
N ASN A 35 2.19 -8.64 24.63
CA ASN A 35 2.94 -7.54 25.24
C ASN A 35 2.71 -6.21 24.51
N LEU A 36 2.64 -6.24 23.17
CA LEU A 36 2.35 -5.06 22.37
C LEU A 36 0.95 -4.52 22.66
N ILE A 37 -0.06 -5.39 22.70
CA ILE A 37 -1.45 -5.03 22.96
C ILE A 37 -1.58 -4.41 24.36
N SER A 38 -1.02 -5.03 25.39
CA SER A 38 -1.03 -4.50 26.76
C SER A 38 -0.44 -3.09 26.81
N ARG A 39 0.69 -2.84 26.14
CA ARG A 39 1.29 -1.50 26.09
C ARG A 39 0.39 -0.43 25.47
N TYR A 40 -0.39 -0.79 24.45
CA TYR A 40 -1.37 0.13 23.85
C TYR A 40 -2.63 0.30 24.72
N GLN A 41 -3.04 -0.75 25.43
CA GLN A 41 -4.17 -0.69 26.38
C GLN A 41 -3.87 0.21 27.57
N ASP A 42 -2.62 0.22 28.04
CA ASP A 42 -2.17 1.02 29.18
C ASP A 42 -1.97 2.51 28.86
N SER A 43 -2.15 2.93 27.61
CA SER A 43 -2.04 4.34 27.24
C SER A 43 -3.32 5.11 27.61
N ASP A 44 -3.15 6.32 28.17
CA ASP A 44 -4.24 7.23 28.49
C ASP A 44 -4.97 7.79 27.24
N GLN A 45 -4.44 7.53 26.05
CA GLN A 45 -4.98 8.05 24.81
C GLN A 45 -5.93 7.07 24.14
N LEU A 46 -7.16 7.51 23.92
CA LEU A 46 -8.22 6.69 23.33
C LEU A 46 -7.84 6.06 21.99
N ILE A 47 -7.08 6.76 21.14
CA ILE A 47 -6.64 6.23 19.84
C ILE A 47 -5.77 4.98 19.97
N PHE A 48 -4.91 4.92 21.00
CA PHE A 48 -4.04 3.78 21.27
C PHE A 48 -4.80 2.64 21.93
N TYR A 49 -5.73 2.97 22.83
CA TYR A 49 -6.66 2.00 23.38
C TYR A 49 -7.52 1.33 22.29
N ASP A 50 -8.14 2.11 21.40
CA ASP A 50 -8.95 1.59 20.30
C ASP A 50 -8.10 0.74 19.34
N PHE A 51 -6.87 1.17 19.07
CA PHE A 51 -5.93 0.41 18.27
C PHE A 51 -5.56 -0.94 18.93
N SER A 52 -5.41 -0.98 20.26
CA SER A 52 -5.18 -2.23 20.98
C SER A 52 -6.34 -3.22 20.80
N ARG A 53 -7.59 -2.74 20.82
CA ARG A 53 -8.79 -3.56 20.58
C ARG A 53 -8.82 -4.10 19.16
N PHE A 54 -8.40 -3.29 18.19
CA PHE A 54 -8.26 -3.71 16.81
C PHE A 54 -7.19 -4.81 16.64
N LEU A 55 -6.04 -4.68 17.32
CA LEU A 55 -4.99 -5.71 17.31
C LEU A 55 -5.48 -7.01 17.95
N GLU A 56 -6.19 -6.92 19.07
CA GLU A 56 -6.78 -8.09 19.75
C GLU A 56 -7.77 -8.83 18.83
N SER A 57 -8.66 -8.10 18.14
CA SER A 57 -9.66 -8.72 17.27
C SER A 57 -9.07 -9.39 16.03
N HIS A 58 -7.83 -9.05 15.65
CA HIS A 58 -7.13 -9.62 14.49
C HIS A 58 -5.91 -10.46 14.87
N LYS A 59 -5.77 -10.83 16.15
CA LYS A 59 -4.58 -11.47 16.71
C LYS A 59 -4.14 -12.72 15.94
N GLU A 60 -5.06 -13.63 15.65
CA GLU A 60 -4.77 -14.86 14.91
C GLU A 60 -4.24 -14.56 13.49
N MET A 61 -4.88 -13.63 12.79
CA MET A 61 -4.47 -13.21 11.44
C MET A 61 -3.07 -12.58 11.45
N ILE A 62 -2.77 -11.79 12.49
CA ILE A 62 -1.45 -11.20 12.67
C ILE A 62 -0.42 -12.31 12.90
N ILE A 63 -0.67 -13.27 13.80
CA ILE A 63 0.23 -14.40 14.06
C ILE A 63 0.51 -15.20 12.79
N HIS A 64 -0.54 -15.54 12.02
CA HIS A 64 -0.39 -16.23 10.73
C HIS A 64 0.42 -15.44 9.70
N SER A 65 0.40 -14.10 9.74
CA SER A 65 1.23 -13.29 8.85
C SER A 65 2.74 -13.45 9.10
N PHE A 66 3.14 -13.97 10.26
CA PHE A 66 4.55 -14.26 10.59
C PHE A 66 5.00 -15.65 10.14
N THR A 67 4.08 -16.51 9.67
CA THR A 67 4.43 -17.81 9.10
C THR A 67 5.32 -17.64 7.87
N ARG A 68 6.48 -18.30 7.88
CA ARG A 68 7.39 -18.35 6.74
C ARG A 68 7.00 -19.49 5.82
N LEU A 69 6.96 -19.19 4.52
CA LEU A 69 6.72 -20.16 3.48
C LEU A 69 7.98 -20.30 2.63
N LYS A 70 8.21 -21.51 2.11
CA LYS A 70 9.25 -21.72 1.10
C LYS A 70 8.80 -21.07 -0.21
N VAL A 71 9.58 -20.13 -0.71
CA VAL A 71 9.31 -19.40 -1.94
C VAL A 71 10.33 -19.81 -2.99
N HIS A 72 9.83 -20.14 -4.17
CA HIS A 72 10.65 -20.39 -5.36
C HIS A 72 10.58 -19.14 -6.23
N ARG A 73 11.74 -18.50 -6.46
CA ARG A 73 11.84 -17.40 -7.41
C ARG A 73 12.71 -17.84 -8.57
N LYS A 74 12.05 -18.08 -9.70
CA LYS A 74 12.72 -18.32 -10.98
C LYS A 74 13.04 -16.97 -11.64
N THR A 75 14.31 -16.64 -11.74
CA THR A 75 14.79 -15.57 -12.64
C THR A 75 15.19 -16.19 -13.98
N GLU A 76 15.51 -15.36 -14.98
CA GLU A 76 15.97 -15.85 -16.30
C GLU A 76 17.28 -16.66 -16.21
N THR A 77 18.05 -16.49 -15.13
CA THR A 77 19.39 -17.06 -14.96
C THR A 77 19.53 -18.01 -13.77
N GLU A 78 18.68 -17.95 -12.74
CA GLU A 78 18.82 -18.77 -11.54
C GLU A 78 17.46 -19.15 -10.92
N GLU A 79 17.42 -20.35 -10.33
CA GLU A 79 16.36 -20.77 -9.42
C GLU A 79 16.90 -20.71 -8.00
N LYS A 80 16.37 -19.77 -7.20
CA LYS A 80 16.74 -19.63 -5.78
C LYS A 80 15.55 -19.94 -4.89
N GLU A 81 15.77 -20.86 -3.98
CA GLU A 81 14.85 -21.18 -2.89
C GLU A 81 15.19 -20.30 -1.68
N TYR A 82 14.19 -19.64 -1.11
CA TYR A 82 14.35 -18.91 0.15
C TYR A 82 13.06 -18.96 0.96
N TYR A 83 13.19 -18.86 2.27
CA TYR A 83 12.04 -18.73 3.17
C TYR A 83 11.65 -17.27 3.30
N SER A 84 10.38 -16.96 3.11
CA SER A 84 9.86 -15.60 3.25
C SER A 84 8.47 -15.60 3.84
N ARG A 85 8.13 -14.54 4.58
CA ARG A 85 6.75 -14.27 4.97
C ARG A 85 5.92 -13.95 3.72
N LEU A 86 4.59 -14.11 3.82
CA LEU A 86 3.71 -13.65 2.75
C LEU A 86 3.86 -12.12 2.60
N SER A 87 4.57 -11.70 1.56
CA SER A 87 4.89 -10.28 1.42
C SER A 87 3.65 -9.49 1.02
N ASN A 88 3.46 -8.31 1.61
CA ASN A 88 2.51 -7.32 1.10
C ASN A 88 2.98 -6.65 -0.21
N GLY A 89 4.19 -6.97 -0.68
CA GLY A 89 4.82 -6.34 -1.85
C GLY A 89 3.98 -6.38 -3.13
N PRO A 90 3.37 -7.51 -3.52
CA PRO A 90 2.45 -7.58 -4.66
C PRO A 90 1.25 -6.63 -4.50
N MET A 91 0.65 -6.57 -3.31
CA MET A 91 -0.48 -5.69 -3.04
C MET A 91 -0.09 -4.23 -3.01
N GLU A 92 1.05 -3.89 -2.40
CA GLU A 92 1.57 -2.52 -2.39
C GLU A 92 1.95 -2.06 -3.81
N SER A 93 2.57 -2.94 -4.60
CA SER A 93 2.88 -2.69 -6.01
C SER A 93 1.63 -2.42 -6.83
N PHE A 94 0.56 -3.18 -6.58
CA PHE A 94 -0.73 -2.99 -7.23
C PHE A 94 -1.37 -1.65 -6.80
N ASN A 95 -1.39 -1.35 -5.51
CA ASN A 95 -1.96 -0.11 -4.94
C ASN A 95 -1.20 1.14 -5.37
N ARG A 96 0.10 1.02 -5.68
CA ARG A 96 0.91 2.14 -6.16
C ARG A 96 0.43 2.69 -7.50
N LYS A 97 -0.02 1.84 -8.43
CA LYS A 97 -0.50 2.25 -9.76
C LYS A 97 -1.68 3.23 -9.72
N PRO A 98 -2.81 2.93 -9.06
CA PRO A 98 -3.91 3.87 -8.93
C PRO A 98 -3.53 5.08 -8.07
N LYS A 99 -2.69 4.91 -7.03
CA LYS A 99 -2.21 6.02 -6.18
C LYS A 99 -1.42 7.06 -6.97
N ASP A 100 -0.44 6.62 -7.76
CA ASP A 100 0.35 7.48 -8.64
C ASP A 100 -0.50 8.14 -9.72
N TYR A 101 -1.45 7.39 -10.28
CA TYR A 101 -2.36 7.90 -11.27
C TYR A 101 -3.27 9.00 -10.71
N LYS A 102 -3.84 8.80 -9.52
CA LYS A 102 -4.63 9.83 -8.80
C LYS A 102 -3.79 11.07 -8.54
N ARG A 103 -2.55 10.90 -8.06
CA ARG A 103 -1.62 12.02 -7.78
C ARG A 103 -1.36 12.87 -9.02
N ASN A 104 -1.19 12.25 -10.18
CA ASN A 104 -0.83 12.94 -11.41
C ASN A 104 -2.02 13.60 -12.13
N ALA A 105 -3.24 13.13 -11.89
CA ALA A 105 -4.34 13.46 -12.78
C ALA A 105 -5.21 14.67 -12.40
N ARG A 106 -5.02 15.27 -11.22
CA ARG A 106 -5.80 16.45 -10.78
C ARG A 106 -7.34 16.26 -10.87
N GLY A 107 -7.82 15.02 -10.75
CA GLY A 107 -9.24 14.65 -10.80
C GLY A 107 -9.65 13.89 -12.06
N PHE A 108 -10.72 13.10 -11.94
CA PHE A 108 -11.32 12.36 -13.06
C PHE A 108 -12.84 12.48 -13.00
N SER A 109 -13.46 12.68 -14.16
CA SER A 109 -14.92 12.73 -14.33
C SER A 109 -15.48 11.53 -15.11
N ASP A 110 -14.61 10.68 -15.68
CA ASP A 110 -15.00 9.57 -16.55
C ASP A 110 -14.33 8.26 -16.07
N PHE A 111 -15.15 7.35 -15.54
CA PHE A 111 -14.70 6.05 -15.05
C PHE A 111 -14.02 5.21 -16.15
N HIS A 112 -14.56 5.20 -17.37
CA HIS A 112 -14.00 4.41 -18.48
C HIS A 112 -12.61 4.91 -18.87
N TYR A 113 -12.42 6.23 -18.85
CA TYR A 113 -11.11 6.84 -19.09
C TYR A 113 -10.07 6.37 -18.04
N THR A 114 -10.42 6.47 -16.75
CA THR A 114 -9.56 6.04 -15.64
C THR A 114 -9.24 4.55 -15.72
N ARG A 115 -10.25 3.70 -15.92
CA ARG A 115 -10.09 2.25 -16.08
C ARG A 115 -9.11 1.91 -17.21
N ASN A 116 -9.31 2.49 -18.40
CA ASN A 116 -8.47 2.20 -19.56
C ASN A 116 -7.01 2.64 -19.34
N ARG A 117 -6.79 3.74 -18.61
CA ARG A 117 -5.45 4.22 -18.28
C ARG A 117 -4.72 3.30 -17.29
N ILE A 118 -5.43 2.83 -16.26
CA ILE A 118 -4.89 1.82 -15.33
C ILE A 118 -4.54 0.54 -16.11
N LEU A 119 -5.43 0.03 -16.95
CA LEU A 119 -5.20 -1.17 -17.76
C LEU A 119 -4.01 -1.01 -18.73
N LEU A 120 -3.85 0.16 -19.36
CA LEU A 120 -2.69 0.45 -20.20
C LEU A 120 -1.37 0.42 -19.42
N SER A 121 -1.36 0.94 -18.18
CA SER A 121 -0.16 0.99 -17.34
C SER A 121 0.35 -0.40 -16.88
N MET A 122 -0.50 -1.42 -16.99
CA MET A 122 -0.19 -2.81 -16.61
C MET A 122 0.37 -3.63 -17.78
N ARG A 123 0.27 -3.14 -19.02
CA ARG A 123 0.75 -3.87 -20.21
C ARG A 123 2.27 -3.78 -20.32
N ARG A 124 2.95 -4.94 -20.42
CA ARG A 124 4.34 -5.02 -20.88
C ARG A 124 4.36 -4.99 -22.41
N ASN A 125 5.21 -4.15 -22.98
CA ASN A 125 5.39 -3.97 -24.42
C ASN A 125 4.06 -3.81 -25.19
N PRO A 126 3.24 -2.78 -24.88
CA PRO A 126 1.96 -2.61 -25.55
C PRO A 126 2.19 -2.47 -27.06
N ALA A 127 1.54 -3.30 -27.87
CA ALA A 127 1.57 -3.16 -29.32
C ALA A 127 1.08 -1.76 -29.71
N ILE A 128 2.01 -0.90 -30.11
CA ILE A 128 1.71 0.43 -30.65
C ILE A 128 1.31 0.18 -32.10
N LYS A 129 0.10 0.60 -32.47
CA LYS A 129 -0.28 0.58 -33.89
C LYS A 129 0.72 1.47 -34.65
N GLY A 130 1.35 0.94 -35.70
CA GLY A 130 2.25 1.71 -36.58
C GLY A 130 1.53 2.85 -37.32
N VAL A 131 0.20 2.75 -37.45
CA VAL A 131 -0.66 3.81 -38.00
C VAL A 131 -1.59 4.32 -36.89
N PRO A 132 -1.55 5.62 -36.56
CA PRO A 132 -2.49 6.23 -35.62
C PRO A 132 -3.95 6.03 -36.07
N ARG A 133 -4.87 5.90 -35.10
CA ARG A 133 -6.30 5.89 -35.43
C ARG A 133 -6.73 7.20 -36.09
N PRO A 134 -7.71 7.18 -37.01
CA PRO A 134 -8.23 8.40 -37.60
C PRO A 134 -8.90 9.28 -36.54
N ARG A 135 -8.74 10.61 -36.67
CA ARG A 135 -9.20 11.60 -35.69
C ARG A 135 -10.70 11.52 -35.40
N SER A 136 -11.50 11.07 -36.37
CA SER A 136 -12.94 10.85 -36.24
C SER A 136 -13.32 9.80 -35.20
N GLU A 137 -12.45 8.82 -34.92
CA GLU A 137 -12.76 7.69 -34.04
C GLU A 137 -12.69 8.04 -32.54
N PHE A 138 -11.90 9.05 -32.16
CA PHE A 138 -11.66 9.40 -30.75
C PHE A 138 -11.96 10.87 -30.40
N LYS A 139 -12.30 11.71 -31.38
CA LYS A 139 -12.71 13.08 -31.11
C LYS A 139 -14.09 13.08 -30.44
N LYS A 140 -14.13 13.23 -29.11
CA LYS A 140 -15.36 13.60 -28.40
C LYS A 140 -15.75 15.02 -28.86
N ASN A 141 -16.93 15.17 -29.45
CA ASN A 141 -17.48 16.48 -29.81
C ASN A 141 -17.82 17.25 -28.52
N GLY A 142 -16.92 18.16 -28.13
CA GLY A 142 -17.25 19.41 -27.43
C GLY A 142 -17.66 19.32 -25.95
N ALA A 143 -16.69 19.23 -25.04
CA ALA A 143 -16.73 20.08 -23.86
C ALA A 143 -15.69 21.19 -24.07
N LYS A 144 -16.10 22.47 -24.00
CA LYS A 144 -15.15 23.59 -24.04
C LYS A 144 -14.16 23.39 -22.90
N ARG A 145 -12.87 23.27 -23.23
CA ARG A 145 -11.81 23.34 -22.21
C ARG A 145 -11.93 24.70 -21.51
N GLY A 146 -11.99 24.70 -20.18
CA GLY A 146 -11.95 25.94 -19.39
C GLY A 146 -10.67 26.72 -19.66
N CYS A 147 -10.72 28.04 -19.48
CA CYS A 147 -9.57 28.91 -19.72
C CYS A 147 -8.41 28.54 -18.77
N TYR A 148 -7.19 28.48 -19.29
CA TYR A 148 -6.00 28.17 -18.49
C TYR A 148 -5.61 29.40 -17.66
N ASN A 149 -5.83 29.36 -16.34
CA ASN A 149 -5.41 30.43 -15.44
C ASN A 149 -3.89 30.40 -15.24
N LYS A 150 -3.16 31.26 -15.96
CA LYS A 150 -1.70 31.43 -15.82
C LYS A 150 -1.26 32.09 -14.50
N THR A 151 -2.19 32.49 -13.63
CA THR A 151 -1.95 33.40 -12.49
C THR A 151 -2.00 32.75 -11.11
N LYS A 152 -1.36 31.60 -10.91
CA LYS A 152 -1.03 31.12 -9.55
C LYS A 152 0.43 30.68 -9.46
N LEU A 153 1.32 31.66 -9.57
CA LEU A 153 2.66 31.65 -8.99
C LEU A 153 2.68 32.77 -7.95
N ARG A 154 2.36 32.42 -6.71
CA ARG A 154 2.69 33.16 -5.50
C ARG A 154 2.97 32.12 -4.42
#